data_AF-A0A9W7GMP7-F1
#
_entry.id   AF-A0A9W7GMP7-F1
#
_cell.length_a   1.000
_cell.length_b   1.000
_cell.length_c   1.000
_cell.angle_alpha   90.00
_cell.angle_beta   90.00
_cell.angle_gamma   90.00
#
_symmetry.space_group_name_H-M   'P 1'
#
loop_
_entity.id
_entity.type
_entity.pdbx_description
1 polymer ?
#
loop_
_entity_poly.entity_id
_entity_poly.type
_entity_poly.pdbx_seq_one_letter_code
_entity_poly.pdbx_strand_id
1 'polypeptide(L)'
;MQKQVLEVGSICICIVLRVTPTSLTLSIISSLHTPLLSRPVGTLRLEDSGLADPPYASPDPEGSPPDLFQGFRIGDVVQARVVSLGDTRSYYMSTSEEGLGVVKAKSKEGRNMVPRNWREMEEEGGGRRERRKVAKPTTG
;
A
#
# COMPACT_ATOMS: atom_id res chain seq x y z
N MET A 1 24.19 -19.31 -6.80
CA MET A 1 23.41 -18.06 -6.59
C MET A 1 22.37 -18.33 -5.53
N GLN A 2 22.40 -17.59 -4.42
CA GLN A 2 21.46 -17.77 -3.33
C GLN A 2 20.11 -17.19 -3.75
N LYS A 3 19.07 -18.02 -3.81
CA LYS A 3 17.72 -17.59 -4.19
C LYS A 3 17.08 -16.90 -2.99
N GLN A 4 16.89 -15.60 -3.05
CA GLN A 4 16.12 -14.86 -2.05
C GLN A 4 14.64 -15.22 -2.21
N VAL A 5 14.02 -15.69 -1.13
CA VAL A 5 12.59 -16.03 -1.08
C VAL A 5 12.00 -15.37 0.15
N LEU A 6 11.00 -14.50 -0.04
CA LEU A 6 10.21 -13.96 1.08
C LEU A 6 9.22 -15.01 1.56
N GLU A 7 9.05 -15.10 2.87
CA GLU A 7 8.05 -15.98 3.46
C GLU A 7 6.64 -15.40 3.32
N VAL A 8 5.66 -16.28 3.11
CA VAL A 8 4.25 -15.90 3.23
C VAL A 8 3.98 -15.41 4.65
N GLY A 9 3.26 -14.30 4.79
CA GLY A 9 3.06 -13.58 6.05
C GLY A 9 4.07 -12.46 6.30
N SER A 10 5.16 -12.37 5.54
CA SER A 10 6.15 -11.30 5.71
C SER A 10 5.54 -9.93 5.48
N ILE A 11 5.68 -9.04 6.47
CA ILE A 11 5.39 -7.61 6.31
C ILE A 11 6.59 -6.95 5.62
N CYS A 12 6.29 -6.23 4.56
CA CYS A 12 7.26 -5.57 3.72
C CYS A 12 6.94 -4.08 3.56
N ILE A 13 7.98 -3.27 3.43
CA ILE A 13 7.86 -1.90 2.96
C ILE A 13 8.10 -1.90 1.45
N CYS A 14 7.18 -1.25 0.75
CA CYS A 14 7.12 -1.23 -0.70
C CYS A 14 7.00 0.20 -1.22
N ILE A 15 7.38 0.41 -2.48
CA ILE A 15 7.08 1.63 -3.24
C ILE A 15 6.12 1.27 -4.36
N VAL A 16 5.04 2.03 -4.52
CA VAL A 16 4.12 1.87 -5.66
C VAL A 16 4.81 2.33 -6.95
N LEU A 17 5.03 1.40 -7.87
CA LEU A 17 5.59 1.68 -9.19
C LEU A 17 4.51 2.01 -10.22
N ARG A 18 3.35 1.34 -10.13
CA ARG A 18 2.25 1.49 -11.07
C ARG A 18 0.91 1.27 -10.38
N VAL A 19 -0.10 2.02 -10.81
CA VAL A 19 -1.50 1.87 -10.43
C VAL A 19 -2.32 1.61 -11.69
N THR A 20 -3.17 0.59 -11.65
CA THR A 20 -4.17 0.28 -12.67
C THR A 20 -5.54 0.13 -11.98
N PRO A 21 -6.66 0.09 -12.72
CA PRO A 21 -7.97 -0.10 -12.10
C PRO A 21 -8.10 -1.39 -11.26
N THR A 22 -7.35 -2.44 -11.60
CA THR A 22 -7.48 -3.77 -11.00
C THR A 22 -6.29 -4.21 -10.15
N SER A 23 -5.15 -3.53 -10.26
CA SER A 23 -3.93 -3.90 -9.53
C SER A 23 -2.89 -2.78 -9.38
N LEU A 24 -2.04 -2.94 -8.37
CA LEU A 24 -0.82 -2.19 -8.15
C LEU A 24 0.40 -3.06 -8.47
N THR A 25 1.45 -2.43 -8.98
CA THR A 25 2.80 -3.01 -9.02
C THR A 25 3.65 -2.33 -7.97
N LEU A 26 4.30 -3.12 -7.12
CA LEU A 26 5.07 -2.69 -5.97
C LEU A 26 6.54 -3.09 -6.13
N SER A 27 7.46 -2.22 -5.74
CA SER A 27 8.87 -2.58 -5.50
C SER A 27 9.07 -2.85 -4.03
N ILE A 28 9.46 -4.07 -3.68
CA ILE A 28 9.74 -4.45 -2.29
C ILE A 28 11.14 -3.92 -1.94
N ILE A 29 11.21 -3.02 -0.96
CA ILE A 29 12.46 -2.34 -0.57
C ILE A 29 13.01 -2.80 0.78
N SER A 30 12.16 -3.32 1.66
CA SER A 30 12.59 -4.01 2.87
C SER A 30 11.54 -5.03 3.31
N SER A 31 11.96 -6.00 4.12
CA SER A 31 11.07 -6.88 4.87
C SER A 31 11.56 -6.96 6.31
N LEU A 32 10.68 -7.30 7.24
CA LEU A 32 11.01 -7.34 8.67
C LEU A 32 12.02 -8.45 9.03
N HIS A 33 11.88 -9.63 8.43
CA HIS A 33 12.64 -10.83 8.84
C HIS A 33 13.61 -11.36 7.78
N THR A 34 13.45 -10.98 6.51
CA THR A 34 14.25 -11.51 5.41
C THR A 34 15.07 -10.40 4.75
N PRO A 35 16.42 -10.46 4.80
CA PRO A 35 17.24 -9.50 4.08
C PRO A 35 17.03 -9.63 2.56
N LEU A 36 16.96 -8.50 1.87
CA LEU A 36 16.79 -8.47 0.42
C LEU A 36 18.16 -8.34 -0.27
N LEU A 37 18.48 -9.30 -1.14
CA LEU A 37 19.61 -9.31 -2.07
C LEU A 37 19.32 -8.51 -3.36
N SER A 38 18.04 -8.36 -3.72
CA SER A 38 17.58 -7.52 -4.84
C SER A 38 16.31 -6.75 -4.43
N ARG A 39 15.64 -6.06 -5.38
CA ARG A 39 14.31 -5.47 -5.16
C ARG A 39 13.26 -6.31 -5.88
N PRO A 40 12.67 -7.32 -5.23
CA PRO A 40 11.61 -8.09 -5.84
C PRO A 40 10.39 -7.23 -6.15
N VAL A 41 9.59 -7.72 -7.09
CA VAL A 41 8.33 -7.08 -7.47
C VAL A 41 7.18 -7.77 -6.74
N GLY A 42 6.25 -6.96 -6.23
CA GLY A 42 4.97 -7.40 -5.70
C GLY A 42 3.82 -6.95 -6.60
N THR A 43 2.76 -7.74 -6.63
CA THR A 43 1.48 -7.40 -7.24
C THR A 43 0.42 -7.40 -6.14
N LEU A 44 -0.36 -6.32 -6.05
CA LEU A 44 -1.50 -6.21 -5.15
C LEU A 44 -2.75 -5.99 -5.99
N ARG A 45 -3.77 -6.82 -5.85
CA ARG A 45 -5.03 -6.70 -6.60
C ARG A 45 -6.02 -5.80 -5.88
N LEU A 46 -7.02 -5.31 -6.61
CA LEU A 46 -8.09 -4.49 -6.02
C LEU A 46 -8.79 -5.20 -4.85
N GLU A 47 -9.08 -6.50 -4.99
CA GLU A 47 -9.67 -7.34 -3.94
C GLU A 47 -8.80 -7.45 -2.68
N ASP A 48 -7.48 -7.44 -2.85
CA ASP A 48 -6.49 -7.51 -1.75
C ASP A 48 -6.09 -6.13 -1.20
N SER A 49 -6.70 -5.06 -1.72
CA SER A 49 -6.36 -3.70 -1.32
C SER A 49 -6.99 -3.33 0.01
N GLY A 50 -8.12 -3.92 0.37
CA GLY A 50 -8.93 -3.51 1.52
C GLY A 50 -9.56 -2.13 1.38
N LEU A 51 -9.76 -1.64 0.16
CA LEU A 51 -10.54 -0.41 -0.11
C LEU A 51 -12.05 -0.65 -0.04
N ALA A 52 -12.50 -1.90 -0.17
CA ALA A 52 -13.89 -2.30 -0.02
C ALA A 52 -14.30 -2.49 1.45
N ASP A 53 -13.31 -2.62 2.35
CA ASP A 53 -13.53 -2.95 3.75
C ASP A 53 -13.59 -1.68 4.61
N PRO A 54 -14.47 -1.61 5.62
CA PRO A 54 -14.41 -0.57 6.65
C PRO A 54 -13.04 -0.57 7.37
N PRO A 55 -12.51 0.60 7.78
CA PRO A 55 -13.07 1.94 7.63
C PRO A 55 -12.72 2.60 6.29
N TYR A 56 -12.15 1.88 5.32
CA TYR A 56 -11.64 2.46 4.07
C TYR A 56 -12.69 2.61 2.98
N ALA A 57 -13.73 1.79 3.04
CA ALA A 57 -14.90 1.87 2.15
C ALA A 57 -15.46 3.29 2.04
N SER A 58 -15.91 3.68 0.85
CA SER A 58 -16.50 5.01 0.66
C SER A 58 -17.78 5.15 1.48
N PRO A 59 -18.03 6.31 2.13
CA PRO A 59 -19.23 6.48 2.94
C PRO A 59 -20.41 6.93 2.06
N ASP A 60 -20.17 7.05 0.75
CA ASP A 60 -21.10 7.62 -0.21
C ASP A 60 -22.28 6.64 -0.33
N PRO A 61 -23.52 7.11 -0.13
CA PRO A 61 -24.69 6.25 0.02
C PRO A 61 -25.04 5.42 -1.22
N GLU A 62 -24.38 5.67 -2.36
CA GLU A 62 -24.53 4.90 -3.61
C GLU A 62 -23.58 3.70 -3.78
N GLY A 63 -22.64 3.46 -2.84
CA GLY A 63 -21.81 2.25 -2.91
C GLY A 63 -20.91 2.18 -4.15
N SER A 64 -20.25 3.30 -4.50
CA SER A 64 -19.29 3.33 -5.60
C SER A 64 -18.23 2.23 -5.41
N PRO A 65 -17.89 1.47 -6.47
CA PRO A 65 -16.96 0.37 -6.36
C PRO A 65 -15.59 0.87 -5.87
N PRO A 66 -14.83 0.02 -5.17
CA PRO A 66 -13.51 0.39 -4.68
C PRO A 66 -12.59 0.76 -5.87
N ASP A 67 -11.83 1.84 -5.71
CA ASP A 67 -10.96 2.39 -6.74
C ASP A 67 -9.54 2.59 -6.22
N LEU A 68 -8.59 1.84 -6.79
CA LEU A 68 -7.18 1.89 -6.42
C LEU A 68 -6.57 3.30 -6.58
N PHE A 69 -7.04 4.12 -7.52
CA PHE A 69 -6.55 5.48 -7.71
C PHE A 69 -6.96 6.43 -6.57
N GLN A 70 -7.96 6.07 -5.76
CA GLN A 70 -8.29 6.78 -4.53
C GLN A 70 -7.42 6.36 -3.35
N GLY A 71 -6.97 5.10 -3.33
CA GLY A 71 -6.18 4.54 -2.23
C GLY A 71 -4.68 4.76 -2.36
N PHE A 72 -4.16 4.81 -3.59
CA PHE A 72 -2.73 4.70 -3.86
C PHE A 72 -2.30 5.58 -5.04
N ARG A 73 -1.06 6.08 -4.98
CA ARG A 73 -0.39 6.77 -6.08
C ARG A 73 1.00 6.23 -6.31
N ILE A 74 1.50 6.42 -7.52
CA ILE A 74 2.89 6.12 -7.87
C ILE A 74 3.82 6.92 -6.94
N GLY A 75 4.80 6.23 -6.36
CA GLY A 75 5.74 6.78 -5.40
C GLY A 75 5.30 6.70 -3.94
N ASP A 76 4.04 6.32 -3.66
CA ASP A 76 3.61 6.08 -2.28
C ASP A 76 4.42 4.92 -1.67
N VAL A 77 4.81 5.09 -0.40
CA VAL A 77 5.41 4.03 0.40
C VAL A 77 4.30 3.31 1.12
N VAL A 78 4.22 2.00 0.90
CA VAL A 78 3.14 1.14 1.37
C VAL A 78 3.71 0.02 2.22
N GLN A 79 3.10 -0.22 3.38
CA GLN A 79 3.33 -1.43 4.16
C GLN A 79 2.32 -2.49 3.72
N ALA A 80 2.80 -3.64 3.25
CA ALA A 80 1.98 -4.72 2.71
C ALA A 80 2.49 -6.10 3.17
N ARG A 81 1.60 -7.08 3.21
CA ARG A 81 1.90 -8.47 3.58
C ARG A 81 2.03 -9.34 2.34
N VAL A 82 3.02 -10.22 2.30
CA VAL A 82 3.11 -11.29 1.29
C VAL A 82 2.04 -12.34 1.60
N VAL A 83 1.08 -12.54 0.70
CA VAL A 83 0.02 -13.57 0.86
C VAL A 83 0.29 -14.83 0.06
N SER A 84 1.08 -14.72 -1.00
CA SER A 84 1.55 -15.86 -1.78
C SER A 84 2.85 -15.49 -2.50
N LEU A 85 3.66 -16.49 -2.79
CA LEU A 85 4.85 -16.36 -3.64
C LEU A 85 4.50 -15.94 -5.08
N GLY A 86 3.22 -16.06 -5.47
CA GLY A 86 2.73 -15.68 -6.78
C GLY A 86 3.26 -16.58 -7.88
N ASP A 87 3.62 -15.97 -9.02
CA ASP A 87 4.26 -16.65 -10.15
C ASP A 87 5.77 -16.34 -10.18
N THR A 88 6.46 -16.78 -11.23
CA THR A 88 7.92 -16.56 -11.38
C THR A 88 8.33 -15.08 -11.41
N ARG A 89 7.39 -14.12 -11.52
CA ARG A 89 7.66 -12.70 -11.78
C ARG A 89 7.28 -11.76 -10.64
N SER A 90 6.33 -12.13 -9.76
CA SER A 90 5.95 -11.26 -8.65
C SER A 90 5.31 -11.99 -7.47
N TYR A 91 5.57 -11.49 -6.26
CA TYR A 91 4.86 -11.89 -5.05
C TYR A 91 3.45 -11.33 -5.06
N TYR A 92 2.46 -12.09 -4.59
CA TYR A 92 1.14 -11.52 -4.32
C TYR A 92 1.10 -10.92 -2.92
N MET A 93 0.58 -9.70 -2.84
CA MET A 93 0.59 -8.88 -1.64
C MET A 93 -0.79 -8.35 -1.31
N SER A 94 -1.05 -8.13 -0.02
CA SER A 94 -2.30 -7.55 0.47
C SER A 94 -2.05 -6.41 1.46
N THR A 95 -2.99 -5.48 1.48
CA THR A 95 -3.13 -4.43 2.50
C THR A 95 -4.48 -4.48 3.21
N SER A 96 -5.24 -5.57 3.07
CA SER A 96 -6.60 -5.65 3.62
C SER A 96 -6.66 -5.65 5.15
N GLU A 97 -5.56 -5.99 5.81
CA GLU A 97 -5.48 -6.00 7.27
C GLU A 97 -5.33 -4.60 7.88
N GLU A 98 -5.78 -4.46 9.13
CA GLU A 98 -5.57 -3.25 9.92
C GLU A 98 -4.06 -2.96 10.08
N GLY A 99 -3.68 -1.69 9.98
CA GLY A 99 -2.28 -1.27 10.06
C GLY A 99 -1.47 -1.47 8.77
N LEU A 100 -2.06 -2.00 7.69
CA LEU A 100 -1.46 -2.04 6.36
C LEU A 100 -2.05 -0.98 5.44
N GLY A 101 -1.23 -0.51 4.49
CA GLY A 101 -1.57 0.62 3.61
C GLY A 101 -0.44 1.61 3.44
N VAL A 102 -0.77 2.82 2.99
CA VAL A 102 0.16 3.92 2.76
C VAL A 102 0.70 4.42 4.10
N VAL A 103 2.02 4.37 4.27
CA VAL A 103 2.75 4.85 5.46
C VAL A 103 3.45 6.18 5.22
N LYS A 104 3.80 6.49 3.95
CA LYS A 104 4.39 7.77 3.56
C LYS A 104 3.96 8.11 2.14
N ALA A 105 3.59 9.36 1.93
CA ALA A 105 3.21 9.88 0.62
C ALA A 105 3.75 11.30 0.41
N LYS A 106 3.73 11.73 -0.85
CA LYS A 106 3.86 13.13 -1.23
C LYS A 106 2.58 13.61 -1.89
N SER A 107 2.24 14.87 -1.68
CA SER A 107 1.12 15.51 -2.36
C SER A 107 1.45 15.73 -3.84
N LYS A 108 0.46 16.14 -4.62
CA LYS A 108 0.67 16.54 -6.03
C LYS A 108 1.72 17.66 -6.18
N GLU A 109 1.94 18.48 -5.16
CA GLU A 109 2.99 19.53 -5.17
C GLU A 109 4.34 19.02 -4.66
N GLY A 110 4.47 17.73 -4.36
CA GLY A 110 5.71 17.12 -3.88
C GLY A 110 5.97 17.35 -2.39
N ARG A 111 5.02 17.92 -1.64
CA ARG A 111 5.13 18.14 -0.19
C ARG A 111 4.87 16.85 0.56
N ASN A 112 5.50 16.69 1.73
CA ASN A 112 5.25 15.54 2.58
C ASN A 112 3.82 15.58 3.11
N MET A 113 3.22 14.40 3.26
CA MET A 113 1.91 14.25 3.85
C MET A 113 1.97 13.38 5.10
N VAL A 114 1.12 13.71 6.07
CA VAL A 114 0.94 12.97 7.32
C VAL A 114 -0.43 12.30 7.35
N PRO A 115 -0.56 11.14 8.02
CA PRO A 115 -1.83 10.46 8.19
C PRO A 115 -2.81 11.34 8.99
N ARG A 116 -3.98 11.63 8.44
CA ARG A 116 -5.03 12.40 9.15
C ARG A 116 -6.10 11.49 9.72
N ASN A 117 -6.54 10.54 8.91
CA ASN A 117 -7.45 9.45 9.27
C ASN A 117 -7.15 8.23 8.36
N TRP A 118 -7.90 7.14 8.49
CA TRP A 118 -7.69 5.92 7.67
C TRP A 118 -7.79 6.15 6.15
N ARG A 119 -8.42 7.24 5.71
CA ARG A 119 -8.78 7.48 4.31
C ARG A 119 -8.10 8.67 3.67
N GLU A 120 -7.45 9.50 4.47
CA GLU A 120 -6.90 10.77 4.03
C GLU A 120 -5.54 11.04 4.66
N MET A 121 -4.62 11.51 3.82
CA MET A 121 -3.42 12.18 4.25
C MET A 121 -3.57 13.68 4.06
N GLU A 122 -2.91 14.47 4.90
CA GLU A 122 -2.90 15.93 4.86
C GLU A 122 -1.46 16.42 4.73
N GLU A 123 -1.22 17.47 3.95
CA GLU A 123 0.10 18.10 3.90
C GLU A 123 0.56 18.55 5.30
N GLU A 124 1.84 18.36 5.58
CA GLU A 124 2.47 18.89 6.80
C GLU A 124 2.24 20.42 6.88
N GLY A 125 1.69 20.88 8.01
CA GLY A 125 1.39 22.31 8.22
C GLY A 125 -0.07 22.72 8.00
N GLY A 126 -0.98 21.78 7.69
CA GLY A 126 -2.41 22.06 7.58
C GLY A 126 -2.77 22.66 6.22
N GLY A 127 -2.82 21.79 5.21
CA GLY A 127 -3.06 22.20 3.83
C GLY A 127 -3.97 21.23 3.10
N ARG A 128 -3.53 20.81 1.91
CA ARG A 128 -4.32 19.94 1.04
C ARG A 128 -4.49 18.55 1.65
N ARG A 129 -5.72 18.04 1.58
CA ARG A 129 -6.02 16.63 1.86
C ARG A 129 -6.10 15.84 0.58
N GLU A 130 -5.59 14.63 0.63
CA GLU A 130 -5.72 13.68 -0.46
C GLU A 130 -6.11 12.31 0.06
N ARG A 131 -7.06 11.67 -0.62
CA ARG A 131 -7.44 10.29 -0.30
C ARG A 131 -6.26 9.34 -0.48
N ARG A 132 -6.09 8.45 0.50
CA ARG A 132 -5.16 7.32 0.51
C ARG A 132 -5.74 6.22 1.38
N LYS A 133 -5.36 4.97 1.14
CA LYS A 133 -5.60 3.90 2.12
C LYS A 133 -4.51 3.97 3.18
N VAL A 134 -4.74 4.75 4.22
CA VAL A 134 -3.70 5.08 5.21
C VAL A 134 -3.52 3.92 6.18
N ALA A 135 -2.29 3.43 6.32
CA ALA A 135 -1.96 2.48 7.36
C ALA A 135 -2.18 3.13 8.73
N LYS A 136 -2.91 2.45 9.63
CA LYS A 136 -3.07 2.91 11.01
C LYS A 136 -1.68 3.03 11.65
N PRO A 137 -1.31 4.19 12.22
CA PRO A 137 -0.08 4.29 12.99
C PRO A 137 -0.13 3.29 14.13
N THR A 138 0.79 2.33 14.15
CA THR A 138 1.05 1.55 15.35
C THR A 138 1.83 2.47 16.27
N THR A 139 1.17 3.02 17.30
CA THR A 139 1.86 3.65 18.42
C THR A 139 2.75 2.57 19.03
N GLY A 140 4.06 2.68 18.80
CA GLY A 140 5.07 1.85 19.46
C GLY A 140 5.20 2.20 20.93
#